data_AF-A0A8E6BB19-F1
#
_entry.id   AF-A0A8E6BB19-F1
#
_cell.length_a   1.000
_cell.length_b   1.000
_cell.length_c   1.000
_cell.angle_alpha   90.00
_cell.angle_beta   90.00
_cell.angle_gamma   90.00
#
_symmetry.space_group_name_H-M   'P 1'
#
loop_
_entity.id
_entity.type
_entity.pdbx_description
1 polymer ?
#
loop_
_entity_poly.entity_id
_entity_poly.type
_entity_poly.pdbx_seq_one_letter_code
_entity_poly.pdbx_strand_id
1 'polypeptide(L)'
;MRTIHQCGHNDLRFAVIIPKPSREKRWTKTLWVYDLLTNMLFTQKTNPLQRDDLDEFVECDRPGKRHLRKPTWTEANPEGRWRSFDYEDLMKRDKVNLDIFWLRDKSLEDSDDLPPPDVLAQEIAEDLQTALEQFTAIAEKVKG
;
A
#
# COMPACT_ATOMS: atom_id res chain seq x y z
N MET A 1 20.40 -0.26 2.70
CA MET A 1 19.25 -1.19 2.54
C MET A 1 17.99 -0.45 2.98
N ARG A 2 17.00 -0.30 2.09
CA ARG A 2 15.66 0.23 2.45
C ARG A 2 14.79 -1.01 2.63
N THR A 3 14.31 -1.28 3.84
CA THR A 3 13.45 -2.45 4.08
C THR A 3 12.03 -2.10 3.66
N ILE A 4 11.47 -2.84 2.71
CA ILE A 4 10.03 -2.82 2.40
C ILE A 4 9.38 -3.83 3.34
N HIS A 5 8.33 -3.41 4.06
CA HIS A 5 7.51 -4.32 4.84
C HIS A 5 6.23 -4.62 4.06
N GLN A 6 6.15 -5.81 3.49
CA GLN A 6 4.91 -6.35 2.92
C GLN A 6 4.09 -6.93 4.08
N CYS A 7 2.84 -6.50 4.24
CA CYS A 7 1.96 -6.93 5.32
C CYS A 7 0.72 -7.62 4.74
N GLY A 8 0.84 -8.90 4.40
CA GLY A 8 -0.25 -9.68 3.81
C GLY A 8 -0.33 -9.62 2.28
N HIS A 9 -1.37 -10.25 1.73
CA HIS A 9 -1.61 -10.30 0.28
C HIS A 9 -1.83 -8.89 -0.28
N ASN A 10 -1.06 -8.54 -1.32
CA ASN A 10 -1.16 -7.31 -2.13
C ASN A 10 -0.97 -5.95 -1.42
N ASP A 11 -0.48 -5.93 -0.18
CA ASP A 11 -0.37 -4.71 0.62
C ASP A 11 1.05 -4.07 0.53
N LEU A 12 1.24 -3.13 -0.40
CA LEU A 12 2.51 -2.39 -0.61
C LEU A 12 2.51 -1.02 0.09
N ARG A 13 2.88 -1.00 1.39
CA ARG A 13 2.99 0.25 2.19
C ARG A 13 4.44 0.60 2.55
N PHE A 14 4.96 1.69 1.99
CA PHE A 14 6.38 2.05 2.06
C PHE A 14 6.81 2.69 3.40
N ALA A 15 7.15 1.85 4.38
CA ALA A 15 7.79 2.29 5.63
C ALA A 15 9.33 2.29 5.52
N VAL A 16 9.99 3.46 5.39
CA VAL A 16 11.46 3.53 5.23
C VAL A 16 12.21 3.39 6.57
N ILE A 17 12.29 2.16 7.07
CA ILE A 17 13.06 1.80 8.27
C ILE A 17 14.56 1.72 7.94
N ILE A 18 15.39 2.37 8.75
CA ILE A 18 16.86 2.29 8.68
C ILE A 18 17.32 1.48 9.91
N PRO A 19 18.13 0.42 9.75
CA PRO A 19 18.69 -0.29 10.90
C PRO A 19 19.59 0.65 11.71
N LYS A 20 19.38 0.66 13.02
CA LYS A 20 20.10 1.51 13.97
C LYS A 20 20.54 0.67 15.17
N PRO A 21 21.71 0.96 15.78
CA PRO A 21 22.16 0.23 16.96
C PRO A 21 21.19 0.42 18.13
N SER A 22 21.08 -0.59 18.99
CA SER A 22 20.27 -0.49 20.20
C SER A 22 20.77 0.65 21.10
N ARG A 23 19.83 1.38 21.70
CA ARG A 23 20.09 2.42 22.69
C ARG A 23 18.83 2.65 23.52
N GLU A 24 19.00 3.13 24.74
CA GLU A 24 17.93 3.46 25.69
C GLU A 24 16.90 4.47 25.11
N LYS A 25 17.35 5.48 24.38
CA LYS A 25 16.47 6.53 23.83
C LYS A 25 15.86 6.12 22.48
N ARG A 26 14.53 6.09 22.38
CA ARG A 26 13.80 5.77 21.13
C ARG A 26 14.37 6.45 19.87
N TRP A 27 14.49 5.71 18.76
CA TRP A 27 14.98 6.24 17.48
C TRP A 27 13.91 7.00 16.69
N THR A 28 12.71 6.44 16.61
CA THR A 28 11.57 7.03 15.93
C THR A 28 11.00 8.18 16.74
N LYS A 29 10.76 9.32 16.08
CA LYS A 29 10.01 10.46 16.64
C LYS A 29 8.67 10.64 15.92
N THR A 30 8.70 10.52 14.60
CA THR A 30 7.57 10.70 13.70
C THR A 30 7.64 9.62 12.63
N LEU A 31 6.54 8.91 12.40
CA LEU A 31 6.32 8.01 11.28
C LEU A 31 5.72 8.81 10.13
N TRP A 32 6.09 8.47 8.90
CA TRP A 32 5.47 8.99 7.68
C TRP A 32 4.87 7.82 6.92
N VAL A 33 3.61 7.94 6.51
CA VAL A 33 2.87 6.92 5.76
C VAL A 33 2.40 7.53 4.46
N TYR A 34 2.55 6.78 3.37
CA TYR A 34 1.98 7.08 2.06
C TYR A 34 0.91 6.04 1.73
N ASP A 35 -0.28 6.47 1.35
CA ASP A 35 -1.38 5.61 0.93
C ASP A 35 -1.44 5.50 -0.61
N LEU A 36 -0.89 4.42 -1.15
CA LEU A 36 -0.92 4.04 -2.56
C LEU A 36 -2.01 3.00 -2.86
N LEU A 37 -2.93 2.73 -1.92
CA LEU A 37 -3.81 1.55 -1.98
C LEU A 37 -5.27 1.96 -2.05
N THR A 38 -5.70 2.84 -1.15
CA THR A 38 -7.11 3.26 -1.09
C THR A 38 -7.48 3.95 -2.39
N ASN A 39 -8.51 3.44 -3.08
CA ASN A 39 -8.97 3.90 -4.39
C ASN A 39 -7.90 3.82 -5.52
N MET A 40 -6.99 2.83 -5.47
CA MET A 40 -6.02 2.54 -6.54
C MET A 40 -6.14 1.09 -7.02
N LEU A 41 -6.44 0.90 -8.31
CA LEU A 41 -6.62 -0.44 -8.91
C LEU A 41 -5.40 -0.84 -9.74
N PHE A 42 -4.46 -1.56 -9.13
CA PHE A 42 -3.32 -2.16 -9.85
C PHE A 42 -3.56 -3.65 -10.10
N THR A 43 -3.37 -4.09 -11.35
CA THR A 43 -3.51 -5.51 -11.76
C THR A 43 -2.25 -5.96 -12.50
N GLN A 44 -1.90 -7.25 -12.48
CA GLN A 44 -0.64 -7.70 -13.10
C GLN A 44 -0.64 -7.65 -14.64
N LYS A 45 -1.83 -7.68 -15.28
CA LYS A 45 -1.98 -7.78 -16.73
C LYS A 45 -2.49 -6.51 -17.40
N THR A 46 -3.53 -5.88 -16.83
CA THR A 46 -4.27 -4.78 -17.47
C THR A 46 -3.88 -3.40 -16.96
N ASN A 47 -3.49 -3.26 -15.69
CA ASN A 47 -3.00 -2.01 -15.11
C ASN A 47 -1.82 -2.24 -14.13
N PRO A 48 -0.64 -2.67 -14.63
CA PRO A 48 0.52 -2.94 -13.78
C PRO A 48 1.10 -1.67 -13.18
N LEU A 49 1.48 -1.73 -11.89
CA LEU A 49 2.16 -0.64 -11.19
C LEU A 49 3.40 -0.19 -11.96
N GLN A 50 3.40 1.06 -12.40
CA GLN A 50 4.48 1.68 -13.16
C GLN A 50 5.41 2.45 -12.23
N ARG A 51 6.50 3.00 -12.80
CA ARG A 51 7.38 3.87 -12.02
C ARG A 51 6.66 5.16 -11.65
N ASP A 52 5.93 5.76 -12.59
CA ASP A 52 5.40 7.13 -12.46
C ASP A 52 4.32 7.21 -11.36
N ASP A 53 3.60 6.12 -11.07
CA ASP A 53 2.69 5.98 -9.92
C ASP A 53 3.36 6.24 -8.55
N LEU A 54 4.69 6.13 -8.49
CA LEU A 54 5.50 6.38 -7.30
C LEU A 54 6.12 7.78 -7.25
N ASP A 55 5.88 8.66 -8.23
CA ASP A 55 6.52 9.98 -8.27
C ASP A 55 6.05 10.94 -7.17
N GLU A 56 4.74 11.01 -6.88
CA GLU A 56 4.24 11.80 -5.74
C GLU A 56 4.87 11.29 -4.42
N PHE A 57 4.99 9.97 -4.25
CA PHE A 57 5.66 9.39 -3.09
C PHE A 57 7.14 9.80 -3.01
N VAL A 58 7.88 9.78 -4.13
CA VAL A 58 9.30 10.18 -4.15
C VAL A 58 9.48 11.68 -3.88
N GLU A 59 8.59 12.53 -4.42
CA GLU A 59 8.58 13.96 -4.10
C GLU A 59 8.28 14.21 -2.61
N CYS A 60 7.31 13.48 -2.04
CA CYS A 60 6.91 13.56 -0.64
C CYS A 60 7.98 13.02 0.33
N ASP A 61 8.64 11.89 0.02
CA ASP A 61 9.70 11.30 0.84
C ASP A 61 10.92 12.23 0.97
N ARG A 62 11.15 13.09 -0.03
CA ARG A 62 12.30 14.00 -0.13
C ARG A 62 13.62 13.31 0.20
N PRO A 63 14.09 12.36 -0.64
CA PRO A 63 15.33 11.62 -0.41
C PRO A 63 16.51 12.56 -0.06
N GLY A 64 17.22 12.24 1.02
CA GLY A 64 18.30 13.08 1.56
C GLY A 64 17.86 14.35 2.30
N LYS A 65 16.64 14.86 2.08
CA LYS A 65 16.09 16.10 2.65
C LYS A 65 14.87 15.85 3.56
N ARG A 66 14.90 14.77 4.36
CA ARG A 66 13.78 14.32 5.20
C ARG A 66 13.24 15.35 6.20
N HIS A 67 14.06 16.32 6.61
CA HIS A 67 13.66 17.41 7.51
C HIS A 67 12.78 18.47 6.81
N LEU A 68 12.65 18.42 5.48
CA LEU A 68 11.80 19.30 4.68
C LEU A 68 10.48 18.63 4.26
N ARG A 69 10.16 17.43 4.78
CA ARG A 69 8.88 16.77 4.54
C ARG A 69 7.75 17.61 5.09
N LYS A 70 6.66 17.71 4.32
CA LYS A 70 5.38 18.29 4.74
C LYS A 70 4.29 17.28 4.36
N PRO A 71 3.28 17.03 5.19
CA PRO A 71 2.18 16.16 4.81
C PRO A 71 1.37 16.81 3.69
N THR A 72 0.80 15.99 2.79
CA THR A 72 -0.28 16.45 1.90
C THR A 72 -1.62 16.37 2.63
N TRP A 73 -1.74 15.46 3.59
CA TRP A 73 -2.89 15.36 4.50
C TRP A 73 -2.95 16.52 5.49
N THR A 74 -4.12 17.15 5.61
CA THR A 74 -4.47 18.08 6.69
C THR A 74 -5.96 17.96 7.01
N GLU A 75 -6.45 18.58 8.09
CA GLU A 75 -7.90 18.64 8.36
C GLU A 75 -8.68 19.35 7.24
N ALA A 76 -8.04 20.29 6.53
CA ALA A 76 -8.60 20.96 5.34
C ALA A 76 -8.38 20.20 4.02
N ASN A 77 -7.58 19.12 4.04
CA ASN A 77 -7.33 18.24 2.90
C ASN A 77 -7.28 16.77 3.38
N PRO A 78 -8.43 16.19 3.75
CA PRO A 78 -8.50 14.84 4.31
C PRO A 78 -8.09 13.75 3.30
N GLU A 79 -8.16 14.05 2.01
CA GLU A 79 -7.79 13.17 0.89
C GLU A 79 -6.27 13.08 0.62
N GLY A 80 -5.46 13.83 1.38
CA GLY A 80 -4.01 13.79 1.22
C GLY A 80 -3.42 12.39 1.52
N ARG A 81 -2.69 11.83 0.55
CA ARG A 81 -2.08 10.50 0.62
C ARG A 81 -0.81 10.41 1.47
N TRP A 82 -0.20 11.55 1.84
CA TRP A 82 1.03 11.59 2.64
C TRP A 82 0.78 12.23 4.01
N ARG A 83 0.91 11.43 5.08
CA ARG A 83 0.58 11.83 6.45
C ARG A 83 1.69 11.49 7.44
N SER A 84 1.89 12.36 8.43
CA SER A 84 2.80 12.17 9.55
C SER A 84 2.04 11.77 10.82
N PHE A 85 2.62 10.87 11.61
CA PHE A 85 2.12 10.44 12.92
C PHE A 85 3.25 10.55 13.96
N ASP A 86 3.01 11.24 15.06
CA ASP A 86 3.99 11.36 16.13
C ASP A 86 4.01 10.12 17.03
N TYR A 87 5.17 9.84 17.62
CA TYR A 87 5.40 8.66 18.44
C TYR A 87 4.37 8.48 19.56
N GLU A 88 3.98 9.57 20.22
CA GLU A 88 3.01 9.50 21.33
C GLU A 88 1.61 9.09 20.85
N ASP A 89 1.23 9.38 19.60
CA ASP A 89 -0.04 8.94 19.03
C ASP A 89 0.01 7.49 18.56
N LEU A 90 1.16 7.03 18.05
CA LEU A 90 1.40 5.63 17.73
C LEU A 90 1.35 4.75 19.00
N MET A 91 1.91 5.23 20.12
CA MET A 91 1.89 4.50 21.40
C MET A 91 0.50 4.40 22.04
N LYS A 92 -0.45 5.25 21.67
CA LYS A 92 -1.86 5.14 22.12
C LYS A 92 -2.65 4.07 21.36
N ARG A 93 -2.14 3.55 20.23
CA ARG A 93 -2.82 2.53 19.43
C ARG A 93 -2.74 1.17 20.11
N ASP A 94 -3.78 0.36 20.02
CA ASP A 94 -3.76 -1.02 20.54
C ASP A 94 -2.54 -1.77 19.99
N LYS A 95 -1.78 -2.39 20.89
CA LYS A 95 -0.54 -3.14 20.60
C LYS A 95 0.49 -2.36 19.75
N VAL A 96 0.42 -1.02 19.71
CA VAL A 96 1.21 -0.16 18.79
C VAL A 96 1.03 -0.59 17.32
N ASN A 97 -0.20 -0.99 16.93
CA ASN A 97 -0.49 -1.48 15.59
C ASN A 97 -0.19 -0.41 14.53
N LEU A 98 0.74 -0.71 13.61
CA LEU A 98 1.16 0.17 12.51
C LEU A 98 0.30 0.02 11.25
N ASP A 99 -0.70 -0.85 11.28
CA ASP A 99 -1.76 -0.89 10.28
C ASP A 99 -2.61 0.38 10.42
N ILE A 100 -2.36 1.35 9.53
CA ILE A 100 -2.86 2.72 9.62
C ILE A 100 -3.48 3.10 8.27
N PHE A 101 -4.73 3.57 8.34
CA PHE A 101 -5.51 4.10 7.23
C PHE A 101 -6.24 5.37 7.69
N TRP A 102 -6.62 6.22 6.75
CA TRP A 102 -7.44 7.42 7.02
C TRP A 102 -8.27 7.88 5.82
N LEU A 103 -7.89 7.48 4.61
CA LEU A 103 -8.72 7.62 3.41
C LEU A 103 -9.88 6.63 3.48
N ARG A 104 -11.00 6.98 2.85
CA ARG A 104 -12.14 6.07 2.67
C ARG A 104 -12.06 5.39 1.32
N ASP A 105 -12.42 4.12 1.30
CA ASP A 105 -12.64 3.38 0.07
C ASP A 105 -14.01 3.74 -0.51
N LYS A 106 -14.04 4.18 -1.77
CA LYS A 106 -15.26 4.58 -2.47
C LYS A 106 -16.08 3.37 -2.91
N SER A 107 -15.44 2.24 -3.21
CA SER A 107 -16.11 1.00 -3.60
C SER A 107 -16.96 0.38 -2.49
N LEU A 108 -16.78 0.83 -1.24
CA LEU A 108 -17.59 0.42 -0.09
C LEU A 108 -18.80 1.34 0.17
N GLU A 109 -18.85 2.51 -0.46
CA GLU A 109 -19.93 3.49 -0.29
C GLU A 109 -20.89 3.54 -1.51
N ASP A 110 -20.50 3.04 -2.69
CA ASP A 110 -21.32 3.09 -3.91
C ASP A 110 -21.35 1.77 -4.70
N SER A 111 -22.55 1.22 -4.98
CA SER A 111 -22.72 0.06 -5.87
C SER A 111 -22.50 0.40 -7.35
N ASP A 112 -22.52 1.70 -7.65
CA ASP A 112 -22.57 2.22 -9.01
C ASP A 112 -21.15 2.42 -9.60
N ASP A 113 -20.10 2.28 -8.79
CA ASP A 113 -18.68 2.27 -9.19
C ASP A 113 -18.19 0.87 -9.65
N LEU A 114 -19.05 -0.16 -9.64
CA LEU A 114 -18.70 -1.48 -10.20
C LEU A 114 -18.57 -1.42 -11.73
N PRO A 115 -17.58 -2.11 -12.33
CA PRO A 115 -17.52 -2.23 -13.78
C PRO A 115 -18.76 -2.98 -14.31
N PRO A 116 -19.15 -2.75 -15.59
CA PRO A 116 -20.29 -3.42 -16.20
C PRO A 116 -20.26 -4.95 -15.99
N PRO A 117 -21.41 -5.62 -15.78
CA PRO A 117 -21.45 -7.04 -15.40
C PRO A 117 -20.74 -7.97 -16.39
N ASP A 118 -20.69 -7.61 -17.67
CA ASP A 118 -19.94 -8.30 -18.73
C ASP A 118 -18.41 -8.18 -18.56
N VAL A 119 -17.92 -6.98 -18.20
CA VAL A 119 -16.49 -6.76 -17.89
C VAL A 119 -16.09 -7.56 -16.66
N LEU A 120 -16.88 -7.46 -15.58
CA LEU A 120 -16.62 -8.20 -14.34
C LEU A 120 -16.64 -9.73 -14.55
N ALA A 121 -17.59 -10.23 -15.34
CA ALA A 121 -17.66 -11.65 -15.68
C ALA A 121 -16.47 -12.11 -16.53
N GLN A 122 -15.96 -11.27 -17.44
CA GLN A 122 -14.76 -11.56 -18.22
C GLN A 122 -13.51 -11.62 -17.34
N GLU A 123 -13.29 -10.65 -16.46
CA GLU A 123 -12.15 -10.64 -15.54
C GLU A 123 -12.14 -11.90 -14.65
N ILE A 124 -13.29 -12.28 -14.09
CA ILE A 124 -13.44 -13.52 -13.30
C ILE A 124 -13.10 -14.76 -14.14
N ALA A 125 -13.52 -14.82 -15.40
CA ALA A 125 -13.22 -15.95 -16.28
C ALA A 125 -11.72 -16.06 -16.61
N GLU A 126 -11.07 -14.92 -16.89
CA GLU A 126 -9.62 -14.87 -17.19
C GLU A 126 -8.76 -15.26 -15.97
N ASP A 127 -9.15 -14.83 -14.77
CA ASP A 127 -8.47 -15.20 -13.52
C ASP A 127 -8.66 -16.69 -13.19
N LEU A 128 -9.88 -17.22 -13.31
CA LEU A 128 -10.15 -18.65 -13.11
C LEU A 128 -9.39 -19.52 -14.11
N GLN A 129 -9.31 -19.10 -15.37
CA GLN A 129 -8.55 -19.83 -16.38
C GLN A 129 -7.03 -19.79 -16.10
N THR A 130 -6.50 -18.63 -15.69
CA THR A 130 -5.10 -18.50 -15.25
C THR A 130 -4.79 -19.42 -14.07
N ALA A 131 -5.68 -19.50 -13.08
CA ALA A 131 -5.52 -20.38 -11.93
C ALA A 131 -5.55 -21.86 -12.34
N LEU A 132 -6.45 -22.25 -13.26
CA LEU A 132 -6.56 -23.62 -13.77
C LEU A 132 -5.30 -24.05 -14.55
N GLU A 133 -4.74 -23.17 -15.37
CA GLU A 133 -3.48 -23.40 -16.09
C GLU A 133 -2.31 -23.63 -15.13
N GLN A 134 -2.20 -22.83 -14.06
CA GLN A 134 -1.19 -23.01 -13.02
C GLN A 134 -1.33 -24.36 -12.30
N PHE A 135 -2.56 -24.76 -11.92
CA PHE A 135 -2.79 -26.06 -11.28
C PHE A 135 -2.50 -27.23 -12.22
N THR A 136 -2.83 -27.12 -13.50
CA THR A 136 -2.52 -28.15 -14.51
C THR A 136 -1.01 -28.31 -14.68
N ALA A 137 -0.26 -27.21 -14.82
CA ALA A 137 1.20 -27.24 -14.92
C ALA A 137 1.89 -27.82 -13.67
N ILE A 138 1.30 -27.66 -12.48
CA ILE A 138 1.76 -28.33 -11.25
C ILE A 138 1.43 -29.83 -11.30
N ALA A 139 0.22 -30.20 -11.69
CA ALA A 139 -0.22 -31.59 -11.76
C ALA A 139 0.58 -32.43 -12.78
N GLU A 140 1.03 -31.83 -13.88
CA GLU A 140 1.96 -32.45 -14.84
C GLU A 140 3.35 -32.68 -14.22
N LYS A 141 3.91 -31.67 -13.53
CA LYS A 141 5.21 -31.75 -12.86
C LYS A 141 5.26 -32.77 -11.71
N VAL A 142 4.12 -33.14 -11.13
CA VAL A 142 4.03 -34.16 -10.06
C VAL A 142 3.84 -35.57 -10.62
N LYS A 143 3.53 -35.72 -11.91
CA LYS A 143 3.36 -37.02 -12.60
C LYS A 143 4.62 -37.53 -13.32
N GLY A 144 5.67 -36.71 -13.43
CA GLY A 144 6.98 -37.05 -13.99
C GLY A 144 8.05 -37.19 -12.92
#